data_AF-A0A258WRM0-F1
#
_entry.id   AF-A0A258WRM0-F1
#
_cell.length_a   1.000
_cell.length_b   1.000
_cell.length_c   1.000
_cell.angle_alpha   90.00
_cell.angle_beta   90.00
_cell.angle_gamma   90.00
#
_symmetry.space_group_name_H-M   'P 1'
#
loop_
_entity.id
_entity.type
_entity.pdbx_description
1 polymer ?
#
loop_
_entity_poly.entity_id
_entity_poly.type
_entity_poly.pdbx_seq_one_letter_code
_entity_poly.pdbx_strand_id
1 'polypeptide(L)'
;AQKGAIVNDLKPMLTVAIDNLEKVIKGGIPFKVTDRIAELEKVKTDLNSGTITQEKALSLVWASYDDTLRMTKEIGMFKQIIEIEKEQKMAKVAKIGTAMMFFVTPDDEVGYVKNNGGSYSYVVAEDDTSKEQIHALFDALQKQIRTGYFTLPNALIVAGAK
;
A
#
# COMPACT_ATOMS: atom_id res chain seq x y z
N ALA A 1 29.70 -43.16 -7.18
CA ALA A 1 29.24 -42.32 -6.05
C ALA A 1 28.73 -41.00 -6.62
N GLN A 2 27.41 -40.81 -6.68
CA GLN A 2 26.81 -39.56 -7.13
C GLN A 2 25.52 -39.33 -6.33
N LYS A 3 25.72 -38.85 -5.11
CA LYS A 3 24.68 -38.31 -4.23
C LYS A 3 25.31 -37.09 -3.57
N GLY A 4 24.94 -35.87 -3.97
CA GLY A 4 25.45 -34.70 -3.27
C GLY A 4 25.38 -33.32 -3.93
N ALA A 5 24.47 -33.04 -4.88
CA ALA A 5 24.37 -31.68 -5.45
C ALA A 5 22.96 -31.24 -5.86
N ILE A 6 21.95 -31.51 -5.01
CA ILE A 6 20.64 -30.80 -5.09
C ILE A 6 20.45 -29.94 -3.82
N VAL A 7 21.54 -29.43 -3.25
CA VAL A 7 21.50 -28.68 -2.00
C VAL A 7 21.23 -27.20 -2.30
N ASN A 8 19.96 -26.81 -2.12
CA ASN A 8 19.51 -25.49 -1.66
C ASN A 8 19.81 -24.25 -2.52
N ASP A 9 19.50 -24.26 -3.81
CA ASP A 9 19.33 -22.98 -4.52
C ASP A 9 17.90 -22.44 -4.34
N LEU A 10 17.73 -21.51 -3.41
CA LEU A 10 16.49 -20.79 -3.11
C LEU A 10 16.21 -19.66 -4.09
N LYS A 11 17.16 -19.26 -4.95
CA LYS A 11 17.00 -18.10 -5.86
C LYS A 11 15.73 -18.17 -6.71
N PRO A 12 15.38 -19.31 -7.36
CA PRO A 12 14.14 -19.38 -8.15
C PRO A 12 12.89 -19.20 -7.28
N MET A 13 12.87 -19.81 -6.09
CA MET A 13 11.75 -19.68 -5.14
C MET A 13 11.59 -18.25 -4.65
N LEU A 14 12.69 -17.58 -4.28
CA LEU A 14 12.68 -16.19 -3.82
C LEU A 14 12.25 -15.23 -4.92
N THR A 15 12.67 -15.48 -6.17
CA THR A 15 12.23 -14.69 -7.32
C THR A 15 10.72 -14.77 -7.51
N VAL A 16 10.16 -15.99 -7.47
CA VAL A 16 8.70 -16.19 -7.55
C VAL A 16 7.97 -15.54 -6.38
N ALA A 17 8.52 -15.63 -5.16
CA ALA A 17 7.93 -15.00 -3.98
C ALA A 17 7.90 -13.47 -4.10
N ILE A 18 8.99 -12.86 -4.56
CA ILE A 18 9.06 -11.42 -4.82
C ILE A 18 8.02 -11.02 -5.88
N ASP A 19 7.99 -11.71 -7.03
CA ASP A 19 7.05 -11.40 -8.12
C ASP A 19 5.59 -11.53 -7.69
N ASN A 20 5.27 -12.51 -6.84
CA ASN A 20 3.93 -12.68 -6.28
C ASN A 20 3.58 -11.55 -5.30
N LEU A 21 4.52 -11.17 -4.43
CA LEU A 21 4.29 -10.07 -3.50
C LEU A 21 4.08 -8.75 -4.23
N GLU A 22 4.84 -8.49 -5.29
CA GLU A 22 4.63 -7.29 -6.11
C GLU A 22 3.21 -7.23 -6.70
N LYS A 23 2.70 -8.35 -7.21
CA LYS A 23 1.32 -8.42 -7.73
C LYS A 23 0.31 -8.11 -6.63
N VAL A 24 0.50 -8.64 -5.43
CA VAL A 24 -0.37 -8.34 -4.27
C VAL A 24 -0.33 -6.86 -3.92
N ILE A 25 0.86 -6.24 -3.93
CA ILE A 25 1.04 -4.81 -3.63
C ILE A 25 0.37 -3.93 -4.69
N LYS A 26 0.59 -4.23 -5.98
CA LYS A 26 0.03 -3.48 -7.12
C LYS A 26 -1.49 -3.62 -7.23
N GLY A 27 -2.05 -4.76 -6.81
CA GLY A 27 -3.50 -5.00 -6.80
C GLY A 27 -4.22 -4.47 -5.57
N GLY A 28 -3.50 -3.96 -4.57
CA GLY A 28 -4.06 -3.36 -3.36
C GLY A 28 -4.28 -1.86 -3.49
N ILE A 29 -4.84 -1.25 -2.43
CA ILE A 29 -4.93 0.21 -2.28
C ILE A 29 -3.55 0.84 -2.57
N PRO A 30 -3.48 1.97 -3.31
CA PRO A 30 -2.24 2.61 -3.77
C PRO A 30 -1.50 3.33 -2.64
N PHE A 31 -1.09 2.58 -1.62
CA PHE A 31 -0.40 3.08 -0.45
C PHE A 31 1.08 2.68 -0.50
N LYS A 32 1.95 3.68 -0.66
CA LYS A 32 3.41 3.54 -0.78
C LYS A 32 3.85 2.45 -1.77
N VAL A 33 3.08 2.25 -2.84
CA VAL A 33 3.33 1.17 -3.81
C VAL A 33 4.73 1.32 -4.42
N THR A 34 5.09 2.52 -4.88
CA THR A 34 6.39 2.78 -5.50
C THR A 34 7.56 2.40 -4.60
N ASP A 35 7.58 2.88 -3.36
CA ASP A 35 8.65 2.62 -2.40
C ASP A 35 8.78 1.11 -2.12
N ARG A 36 7.66 0.43 -1.89
CA ARG A 36 7.63 -0.99 -1.56
C ARG A 36 8.09 -1.87 -2.72
N ILE A 37 7.70 -1.52 -3.95
CA ILE A 37 8.17 -2.23 -5.14
C ILE A 37 9.67 -1.98 -5.34
N ALA A 38 10.15 -0.75 -5.13
CA ALA A 38 11.58 -0.44 -5.24
C ALA A 38 12.43 -1.22 -4.23
N GLU A 39 11.94 -1.41 -3.00
CA GLU A 39 12.59 -2.25 -1.99
C GLU A 39 12.69 -3.72 -2.44
N LEU A 40 11.62 -4.28 -2.99
CA LEU A 40 11.60 -5.66 -3.49
C LEU A 40 12.53 -5.87 -4.69
N GLU A 41 12.52 -4.94 -5.65
CA GLU A 41 13.41 -4.98 -6.81
C GLU A 41 14.88 -4.85 -6.41
N LYS A 42 15.16 -4.06 -5.36
CA LYS A 42 16.51 -4.01 -4.78
C LYS A 42 16.93 -5.36 -4.22
N VAL A 43 16.08 -6.04 -3.44
CA VAL A 43 16.38 -7.38 -2.91
C VAL A 43 16.64 -8.37 -4.06
N LYS A 44 15.82 -8.32 -5.12
CA LYS A 44 15.97 -9.17 -6.31
C LYS A 44 17.31 -8.91 -7.02
N THR A 45 17.67 -7.64 -7.21
CA THR A 45 18.92 -7.21 -7.83
C THR A 45 20.15 -7.62 -7.01
N ASP A 46 20.11 -7.41 -5.70
CA ASP A 46 21.20 -7.75 -4.78
C ASP A 46 21.40 -9.28 -4.71
N LEU A 47 20.32 -10.07 -4.74
CA LEU A 47 20.38 -11.53 -4.78
C LEU A 47 20.96 -12.05 -6.11
N ASN A 48 20.56 -11.44 -7.23
CA ASN A 48 21.02 -11.83 -8.57
C ASN A 48 22.50 -11.50 -8.78
N SER A 49 22.94 -10.34 -8.32
CA SER A 49 24.35 -9.93 -8.36
C SER A 49 25.24 -10.67 -7.35
N GLY A 50 24.65 -11.37 -6.37
CA GLY A 50 25.39 -12.03 -5.29
C GLY A 50 25.88 -11.06 -4.20
N THR A 51 25.38 -9.83 -4.20
CA THR A 51 25.65 -8.81 -3.17
C THR A 51 25.14 -9.24 -1.80
N ILE A 52 24.03 -10.01 -1.77
CA ILE A 52 23.50 -10.65 -0.55
C ILE A 52 23.43 -12.16 -0.71
N THR A 53 23.51 -12.87 0.42
CA THR A 53 23.31 -14.32 0.46
C THR A 53 21.83 -14.68 0.30
N GLN A 54 21.54 -15.94 -0.01
CA GLN A 54 20.17 -16.42 -0.17
C GLN A 54 19.38 -16.39 1.15
N GLU A 55 20.04 -16.63 2.28
CA GLU A 55 19.45 -16.56 3.62
C GLU A 55 19.09 -15.12 3.99
N LYS A 56 19.96 -14.16 3.62
CA LYS A 56 19.65 -12.75 3.82
C LYS A 56 18.48 -12.31 2.96
N ALA A 57 18.45 -12.72 1.69
CA ALA A 57 17.32 -12.45 0.81
C ALA A 57 16.02 -13.06 1.34
N LEU A 58 16.04 -14.31 1.82
CA LEU A 58 14.88 -14.95 2.47
C LEU A 58 14.36 -14.14 3.64
N SER A 59 15.25 -13.69 4.54
CA SER A 59 14.88 -12.85 5.68
C SER A 59 14.24 -11.52 5.25
N LEU A 60 14.78 -10.86 4.22
CA LEU A 60 14.25 -9.60 3.69
C LEU A 60 12.88 -9.81 3.03
N VAL A 61 12.73 -10.82 2.17
CA VAL A 61 11.45 -11.16 1.54
C VAL A 61 10.39 -11.48 2.60
N TRP A 62 10.74 -12.27 3.62
CA TRP A 62 9.83 -12.58 4.71
C TRP A 62 9.39 -11.32 5.48
N ALA A 63 10.33 -10.42 5.80
CA ALA A 63 10.02 -9.15 6.43
C ALA A 63 9.06 -8.31 5.57
N SER A 64 9.24 -8.27 4.24
CA SER A 64 8.32 -7.57 3.33
C SER A 64 6.91 -8.19 3.31
N TYR A 65 6.79 -9.52 3.42
CA TYR A 65 5.51 -10.20 3.57
C TYR A 65 4.83 -9.85 4.90
N ASP A 66 5.57 -9.90 6.00
CA ASP A 66 5.05 -9.56 7.33
C ASP A 66 4.60 -8.09 7.39
N ASP A 67 5.40 -7.19 6.83
CA ASP A 67 5.04 -5.77 6.68
C ASP A 67 3.76 -5.60 5.87
N THR A 68 3.62 -6.33 4.77
CA THR A 68 2.40 -6.29 3.94
C THR A 68 1.18 -6.73 4.74
N LEU A 69 1.30 -7.80 5.54
CA LEU A 69 0.24 -8.29 6.42
C LEU A 69 -0.07 -7.31 7.55
N ARG A 70 0.95 -6.74 8.21
CA ARG A 70 0.78 -5.72 9.24
C ARG A 70 0.01 -4.52 8.70
N MET A 71 0.42 -4.03 7.53
CA MET A 71 -0.21 -2.90 6.88
C MET A 71 -1.70 -3.16 6.60
N THR A 72 -2.14 -4.40 6.38
CA THR A 72 -3.58 -4.69 6.18
C THR A 72 -4.46 -4.29 7.36
N LYS A 73 -3.93 -4.30 8.58
CA LYS A 73 -4.66 -4.00 9.83
C LYS A 73 -4.49 -2.56 10.29
N GLU A 74 -3.62 -1.81 9.62
CA GLU A 74 -3.24 -0.49 10.09
C GLU A 74 -4.30 0.56 9.76
N ILE A 75 -4.69 1.31 10.79
CA ILE A 75 -5.43 2.56 10.67
C ILE A 75 -4.46 3.66 11.04
N GLY A 76 -4.13 4.57 10.14
CA GLY A 76 -3.11 5.59 10.41
C GLY A 76 -3.02 6.69 9.37
N MET A 77 -2.31 7.76 9.73
CA MET A 77 -2.02 8.89 8.87
C MET A 77 -0.55 8.89 8.42
N PHE A 78 -0.32 9.11 7.14
CA PHE A 78 0.99 9.10 6.50
C PHE A 78 1.14 10.26 5.54
N LYS A 79 2.34 10.48 5.01
CA LYS A 79 2.59 11.35 3.87
C LYS A 79 2.97 10.50 2.68
N GLN A 80 2.40 10.80 1.52
CA GLN A 80 2.82 10.24 0.25
C GLN A 80 2.51 11.19 -0.89
N ILE A 81 3.21 11.01 -2.01
CA ILE A 81 2.85 11.66 -3.26
C ILE A 81 1.66 10.90 -3.85
N ILE A 82 0.62 11.63 -4.24
CA ILE A 82 -0.56 11.12 -4.94
C ILE A 82 -0.68 11.80 -6.30
N GLU A 83 -1.39 11.16 -7.21
CA GLU A 83 -1.64 11.72 -8.54
C GLU A 83 -3.12 12.08 -8.65
N ILE A 84 -3.41 13.39 -8.73
CA ILE A 84 -4.74 13.94 -8.95
C ILE A 84 -4.71 14.64 -10.30
N GLU A 85 -5.60 14.28 -11.23
CA GLU A 85 -5.65 14.87 -12.57
C GLU A 85 -4.30 14.89 -13.33
N LYS A 86 -3.46 13.86 -13.10
CA LYS A 86 -2.07 13.72 -13.64
C LYS A 86 -1.04 14.69 -13.04
N GLU A 87 -1.41 15.44 -12.01
CA GLU A 87 -0.48 16.24 -11.23
C GLU A 87 -0.03 15.47 -9.98
N GLN A 88 1.28 15.42 -9.74
CA GLN A 88 1.84 14.83 -8.54
C GLN A 88 1.80 15.83 -7.39
N LYS A 89 0.95 15.56 -6.40
CA LYS A 89 0.82 16.38 -5.19
C LYS A 89 1.26 15.60 -3.95
N MET A 90 2.01 16.26 -3.06
CA MET A 90 2.28 15.72 -1.73
C MET A 90 1.02 15.81 -0.89
N ALA A 91 0.54 14.71 -0.31
CA ALA A 91 -0.67 14.71 0.52
C ALA A 91 -0.44 13.98 1.85
N LYS A 92 -1.23 14.37 2.85
CA LYS A 92 -1.49 13.51 4.00
C LYS A 92 -2.51 12.46 3.57
N VAL A 93 -2.27 11.19 3.90
CA VAL A 93 -3.19 10.10 3.60
C VAL A 93 -3.60 9.37 4.87
N ALA A 94 -4.89 9.12 5.01
CA ALA A 94 -5.47 8.32 6.07
C ALA A 94 -5.83 6.96 5.49
N LYS A 95 -5.19 5.91 5.97
CA LYS A 95 -5.46 4.53 5.56
C LYS A 95 -6.31 3.85 6.62
N ILE A 96 -7.37 3.16 6.21
CA ILE A 96 -8.26 2.40 7.09
C ILE A 96 -8.26 0.95 6.64
N GLY A 97 -7.36 0.16 7.24
CA GLY A 97 -7.16 -1.23 6.87
C GLY A 97 -6.87 -1.38 5.37
N THR A 98 -7.42 -2.40 4.73
CA THR A 98 -7.33 -2.61 3.26
C THR A 98 -8.53 -2.07 2.49
N ALA A 99 -9.49 -1.44 3.17
CA ALA A 99 -10.77 -1.10 2.57
C ALA A 99 -10.80 0.32 2.00
N MET A 100 -10.26 1.30 2.73
CA MET A 100 -10.40 2.71 2.38
C MET A 100 -9.10 3.48 2.56
N MET A 101 -8.92 4.49 1.72
CA MET A 101 -7.86 5.48 1.87
C MET A 101 -8.40 6.86 1.50
N PHE A 102 -8.13 7.85 2.35
CA PHE A 102 -8.52 9.24 2.19
C PHE A 102 -7.27 10.12 2.10
N PHE A 103 -7.40 11.31 1.53
CA PHE A 103 -6.30 12.26 1.43
C PHE A 103 -6.74 13.69 1.77
N VAL A 104 -5.77 14.48 2.22
CA VAL A 104 -5.83 15.94 2.36
C VAL A 104 -4.53 16.51 1.82
N THR A 105 -4.62 17.42 0.87
CA THR A 105 -3.47 18.15 0.31
C THR A 105 -3.17 19.42 1.13
N PRO A 106 -2.00 20.07 0.94
CA PRO A 106 -1.66 21.33 1.61
C PRO A 106 -2.58 22.50 1.26
N ASP A 107 -3.21 22.48 0.08
CA ASP A 107 -4.21 23.41 -0.41
C ASP A 107 -5.64 23.08 0.04
N ASP A 108 -5.79 22.17 1.03
CA ASP A 108 -7.05 21.77 1.67
C ASP A 108 -8.02 21.02 0.73
N GLU A 109 -7.52 20.53 -0.40
CA GLU A 109 -8.25 19.63 -1.28
C GLU A 109 -8.29 18.24 -0.64
N VAL A 110 -9.50 17.67 -0.54
CA VAL A 110 -9.72 16.40 0.14
C VAL A 110 -10.43 15.40 -0.75
N GLY A 111 -10.21 14.12 -0.48
CA GLY A 111 -10.83 13.08 -1.26
C GLY A 111 -10.49 11.68 -0.78
N TYR A 112 -10.74 10.72 -1.65
CA TYR A 112 -10.59 9.30 -1.34
C TYR A 112 -10.10 8.51 -2.54
N VAL A 113 -9.63 7.31 -2.25
CA VAL A 113 -9.31 6.33 -3.28
C VAL A 113 -10.53 5.47 -3.56
N LYS A 114 -10.87 5.38 -4.84
CA LYS A 114 -11.96 4.57 -5.36
C LYS A 114 -11.42 3.33 -6.07
N ASN A 115 -12.03 2.18 -5.83
CA ASN A 115 -11.75 0.96 -6.56
C ASN A 115 -12.67 0.87 -7.80
N ASN A 116 -12.08 0.84 -8.98
CA ASN A 116 -12.74 0.73 -10.28
C ASN A 116 -12.56 -0.69 -10.85
N GLY A 117 -13.03 -1.70 -10.12
CA GLY A 117 -13.02 -3.10 -10.59
C GLY A 117 -11.62 -3.72 -10.69
N GLY A 118 -10.72 -3.39 -9.76
CA GLY A 118 -9.35 -3.92 -9.69
C GLY A 118 -8.26 -2.90 -9.99
N SER A 119 -8.63 -1.68 -10.39
CA SER A 119 -7.73 -0.52 -10.46
C SER A 119 -8.17 0.53 -9.45
N TYR A 120 -7.24 1.37 -8.99
CA TYR A 120 -7.53 2.42 -8.02
C TYR A 120 -7.30 3.81 -8.63
N SER A 121 -8.17 4.76 -8.30
CA SER A 121 -8.02 6.16 -8.68
C SER A 121 -8.26 7.08 -7.48
N TYR A 122 -7.52 8.19 -7.43
CA TYR A 122 -7.82 9.29 -6.52
C TYR A 122 -9.01 10.08 -7.03
N VAL A 123 -9.97 10.36 -6.15
CA VAL A 123 -11.19 11.11 -6.44
C VAL A 123 -11.30 12.24 -5.43
N VAL A 124 -11.42 13.46 -5.92
CA VAL A 124 -11.66 14.67 -5.12
C VAL A 124 -13.11 14.68 -4.65
N ALA A 125 -13.34 15.00 -3.38
CA ALA A 125 -14.68 15.15 -2.84
C ALA A 125 -15.27 16.51 -3.25
N GLU A 126 -16.42 16.50 -3.91
CA GLU A 126 -17.07 17.73 -4.37
C GLU A 126 -18.05 18.29 -3.34
N ASP A 127 -18.79 17.42 -2.64
CA ASP A 127 -19.81 17.81 -1.67
C ASP A 127 -19.24 18.11 -0.29
N ASP A 128 -19.82 19.11 0.38
CA ASP A 128 -19.33 19.61 1.67
C ASP A 128 -19.45 18.56 2.79
N THR A 129 -20.46 17.69 2.72
CA THR A 129 -20.64 16.61 3.71
C THR A 129 -19.46 15.65 3.69
N SER A 130 -19.03 15.21 2.50
CA SER A 130 -17.88 14.34 2.33
C SER A 130 -16.60 15.02 2.80
N LYS A 131 -16.41 16.30 2.48
CA LYS A 131 -15.23 17.07 2.92
C LYS A 131 -15.17 17.14 4.43
N GLU A 132 -16.26 17.52 5.09
CA GLU A 132 -16.36 17.60 6.56
C GLU A 132 -16.06 16.26 7.23
N GLN A 133 -16.61 15.15 6.71
CA GLN A 133 -16.36 13.80 7.20
C GLN A 133 -14.88 13.40 7.09
N ILE A 134 -14.24 13.73 5.97
CA ILE A 134 -12.82 13.45 5.75
C ILE A 134 -11.98 14.31 6.71
N HIS A 135 -12.24 15.61 6.84
CA HIS A 135 -11.52 16.46 7.80
C HIS A 135 -11.67 15.95 9.24
N ALA A 136 -12.88 15.54 9.65
CA ALA A 136 -13.12 14.98 10.97
C ALA A 136 -12.30 13.71 11.22
N LEU A 137 -12.18 12.83 10.21
CA LEU A 137 -11.30 11.65 10.28
C LEU A 137 -9.84 12.07 10.49
N PHE A 138 -9.33 13.03 9.70
CA PHE A 138 -7.95 13.47 9.79
C PHE A 138 -7.63 14.16 11.12
N ASP A 139 -8.54 14.99 11.64
CA ASP A 139 -8.41 15.62 12.96
C ASP A 139 -8.38 14.56 14.09
N ALA A 140 -9.26 13.57 14.03
CA ALA A 140 -9.27 12.46 14.99
C ALA A 140 -7.95 11.66 14.94
N LEU A 141 -7.48 11.29 13.75
CA LEU A 141 -6.21 10.57 13.58
C LEU A 141 -5.01 11.40 14.06
N GLN A 142 -5.01 12.71 13.82
CA GLN A 142 -3.99 13.62 14.33
C GLN A 142 -3.98 13.67 15.87
N LYS A 143 -5.15 13.58 16.50
CA LYS A 143 -5.32 13.42 17.96
C LYS A 143 -5.04 11.99 18.46
N GLN A 144 -4.53 11.10 17.61
CA GLN A 144 -4.26 9.69 17.88
C GLN A 144 -5.50 8.86 18.22
N ILE A 145 -6.70 9.32 17.85
CA ILE A 145 -7.95 8.60 18.03
C ILE A 145 -8.13 7.67 16.82
N ARG A 146 -8.03 6.35 17.06
CA ARG A 146 -8.11 5.31 16.02
C ARG A 146 -9.33 4.39 16.15
N THR A 147 -10.17 4.65 17.13
CA THR A 147 -11.38 3.89 17.44
C THR A 147 -12.54 4.85 17.65
N GLY A 148 -13.74 4.43 17.27
CA GLY A 148 -14.95 5.27 17.36
C GLY A 148 -15.86 5.08 16.15
N TYR A 149 -17.00 5.76 16.19
CA TYR A 149 -17.94 5.80 15.07
C TYR A 149 -17.59 6.95 14.14
N PHE A 150 -17.40 6.64 12.86
CA PHE A 150 -17.17 7.63 11.81
C PHE A 150 -18.14 7.35 10.67
N THR A 151 -18.80 8.41 10.19
CA THR A 151 -19.50 8.38 8.90
C THR A 151 -18.50 8.84 7.86
N LEU A 152 -18.24 8.01 6.86
CA LEU A 152 -17.26 8.29 5.81
C LEU A 152 -17.92 8.16 4.43
N PRO A 153 -17.45 8.92 3.42
CA PRO A 153 -17.90 8.76 2.05
C PRO A 153 -17.69 7.33 1.59
N ASN A 154 -18.72 6.75 0.97
CA ASN A 154 -18.66 5.34 0.61
C ASN A 154 -17.80 5.11 -0.64
N ALA A 155 -16.51 4.85 -0.40
CA ALA A 155 -15.57 4.47 -1.45
C ALA A 155 -15.77 3.02 -1.96
N LEU A 156 -16.60 2.21 -1.29
CA LEU A 156 -16.78 0.77 -1.55
C LEU A 156 -17.98 0.44 -2.45
N ILE A 157 -19.05 1.25 -2.45
CA ILE A 157 -20.30 0.95 -3.20
C ILE A 157 -20.07 0.91 -4.72
N VAL A 158 -19.02 1.54 -5.24
CA VAL A 158 -18.74 1.46 -6.69
C VAL A 158 -17.97 0.19 -7.09
N ALA A 159 -17.47 -0.57 -6.12
CA ALA A 159 -16.76 -1.84 -6.37
C ALA A 159 -17.70 -3.07 -6.53
N GLY A 160 -19.03 -2.89 -6.47
CA GLY A 160 -19.96 -4.03 -6.41
C GLY A 160 -21.36 -3.80 -6.96
N ALA A 161 -21.61 -2.78 -7.79
CA ALA A 161 -22.88 -2.66 -8.51
C ALA A 161 -22.82 -3.46 -9.84
N LYS A 162 -23.16 -4.75 -9.76
CA LYS A 162 -23.84 -5.48 -10.83
C LYS A 162 -25.05 -6.19 -10.25
#